data_AF-A0A9D9IAG0-F1
#
_entry.id   AF-A0A9D9IAG0-F1
#
_cell.length_a   1.000
_cell.length_b   1.000
_cell.length_c   1.000
_cell.angle_alpha   90.00
_cell.angle_beta   90.00
_cell.angle_gamma   90.00
#
_symmetry.space_group_name_H-M   'P 1'
#
loop_
_entity.id
_entity.type
_entity.pdbx_description
1 polymer ?
#
loop_
_entity_poly.entity_id
_entity_poly.type
_entity_poly.pdbx_seq_one_letter_code
_entity_poly.pdbx_strand_id
1 'polypeptide(L)'
;MRILFLLIAVVLIVSSCPAEGGRIYDTFFGKDQEAPVLLSYSLRDNSIIRLVYSEDVTIIEMKLGSIPLVGNPTGTVFLLPLGRTLEKGEEAIFYVTSEDSSGNTSRSTIKLVGRNMEIPDALINEVSPKGTETSPDRIEILFLEEGSAAGLVVTDALIEDAEHYVILPDIHVKPYDTIVIYWDSTPDSFDMIFDNGFCGYIVEGGSDKTLSGINGAVLLYSEIDGYLMDGIIYTTGESELCGGYGNTKTENAAIYMMRTGEWEGDAISSLDVTASRVIARFPGGVDTNTSTDFFITDTSESTFGMNNVYIPYEGD
;
A
#
# COMPACT_ATOMS: atom_id res chain seq x y z
N MET A 1 -10.15 -33.60 87.87
CA MET A 1 -9.61 -32.73 86.79
C MET A 1 -9.14 -33.51 85.56
N ARG A 2 -8.31 -34.56 85.68
CA ARG A 2 -7.83 -35.35 84.52
C ARG A 2 -8.93 -36.06 83.69
N ILE A 3 -9.98 -36.56 84.34
CA ILE A 3 -11.11 -37.23 83.66
C ILE A 3 -11.94 -36.25 82.82
N LEU A 4 -12.08 -34.99 83.28
CA LEU A 4 -12.83 -33.96 82.55
C LEU A 4 -12.10 -33.54 81.26
N PHE A 5 -10.77 -33.42 81.31
CA PHE A 5 -9.95 -33.14 80.13
C PHE A 5 -10.03 -34.27 79.10
N LEU A 6 -10.07 -35.53 79.56
CA LEU A 6 -10.21 -36.68 78.66
C LEU A 6 -11.58 -36.70 77.98
N LEU A 7 -12.65 -36.35 78.73
CA LEU A 7 -14.01 -36.24 78.19
C LEU A 7 -14.13 -35.10 77.18
N ILE A 8 -13.52 -33.94 77.45
CA ILE A 8 -13.51 -32.81 76.51
C ILE A 8 -12.72 -33.17 75.24
N ALA A 9 -11.58 -33.84 75.37
CA ALA A 9 -10.79 -34.29 74.23
C ALA A 9 -11.56 -35.32 73.38
N VAL A 10 -12.25 -36.27 74.01
CA VAL A 10 -13.09 -37.25 73.31
C VAL A 10 -14.22 -36.54 72.57
N VAL A 11 -14.96 -35.64 73.23
CA VAL A 11 -16.05 -34.88 72.59
C VAL A 11 -15.53 -34.07 71.39
N LEU A 12 -14.37 -33.42 71.49
CA LEU A 12 -13.79 -32.67 70.38
C LEU A 12 -13.40 -33.56 69.19
N ILE A 13 -12.93 -34.79 69.46
CA ILE A 13 -12.58 -35.76 68.42
C ILE A 13 -13.85 -36.34 67.75
N VAL A 14 -14.94 -36.57 68.49
CA VAL A 14 -16.20 -37.05 67.88
C VAL A 14 -16.99 -35.93 67.19
N SER A 15 -16.66 -34.65 67.45
CA SER A 15 -17.29 -33.48 66.82
C SER A 15 -16.63 -33.09 65.49
N SER A 16 -15.51 -33.70 65.10
CA SER A 16 -14.95 -33.49 63.77
C SER A 16 -15.79 -34.24 62.74
N CYS A 17 -16.88 -33.59 62.31
CA CYS A 17 -17.57 -33.98 61.09
C CYS A 17 -16.50 -33.94 60.00
N PRO A 18 -16.15 -35.08 59.35
CA PRO A 18 -15.30 -35.01 58.18
C PRO A 18 -16.05 -34.11 57.22
N ALA A 19 -15.45 -32.97 56.85
CA ALA A 19 -15.97 -32.18 55.77
C ALA A 19 -16.06 -33.15 54.59
N GLU A 20 -17.29 -33.56 54.26
CA GLU A 20 -17.57 -34.42 53.12
C GLU A 20 -16.82 -33.79 51.97
N GLY A 21 -15.81 -34.49 51.43
CA GLY A 21 -14.92 -33.96 50.42
C GLY A 21 -15.79 -33.42 49.29
N GLY A 22 -15.96 -32.10 49.27
CA GLY A 22 -16.89 -31.46 48.37
C GLY A 22 -16.49 -31.88 46.98
N ARG A 23 -17.40 -32.53 46.24
CA ARG A 23 -17.16 -32.84 44.84
C ARG A 23 -16.76 -31.53 44.18
N ILE A 24 -15.52 -31.44 43.74
CA ILE A 24 -15.06 -30.35 42.90
C ILE A 24 -15.82 -30.54 41.60
N TYR A 25 -16.90 -29.78 41.42
CA TYR A 25 -17.59 -29.69 40.15
C TYR A 25 -16.74 -28.80 39.27
N ASP A 26 -16.12 -29.38 38.27
CA ASP A 26 -15.52 -28.62 37.20
C ASP A 26 -16.65 -27.95 36.41
N THR A 27 -16.92 -26.69 36.75
CA THR A 27 -17.93 -25.85 36.11
C THR A 27 -17.61 -25.53 34.64
N PHE A 28 -16.39 -25.88 34.20
CA PHE A 28 -15.92 -25.68 32.83
C PHE A 28 -15.97 -26.97 32.00
N PHE A 29 -16.28 -28.12 32.63
CA PHE A 29 -16.36 -29.39 31.91
C PHE A 29 -17.53 -29.38 30.91
N GLY A 30 -17.21 -29.50 29.62
CA GLY A 30 -18.19 -29.51 28.53
C GLY A 30 -18.70 -28.12 28.12
N LYS A 31 -18.08 -27.03 28.61
CA LYS A 31 -18.31 -25.70 28.08
C LYS A 31 -17.20 -25.32 27.11
N ASP A 32 -17.58 -24.62 26.06
CA ASP A 32 -16.62 -23.96 25.19
C ASP A 32 -15.89 -22.87 25.98
N GLN A 33 -14.57 -22.82 25.83
CA GLN A 33 -13.68 -21.87 26.49
C GLN A 33 -12.86 -21.08 25.47
N GLU A 34 -13.01 -21.37 24.19
CA GLU A 34 -12.28 -20.67 23.14
C GLU A 34 -12.99 -19.34 22.87
N ALA A 35 -12.24 -18.25 22.91
CA ALA A 35 -12.77 -16.95 22.55
C ALA A 35 -12.86 -16.84 21.02
N PRO A 36 -13.89 -16.16 20.48
CA PRO A 36 -14.00 -15.99 19.05
C PRO A 36 -12.81 -15.20 18.49
N VAL A 37 -12.32 -15.62 17.32
CA VAL A 37 -11.14 -15.04 16.69
C VAL A 37 -11.55 -14.18 15.50
N LEU A 38 -11.10 -12.92 15.48
CA LEU A 38 -11.18 -12.08 14.28
C LEU A 38 -10.16 -12.59 13.25
N LEU A 39 -10.63 -13.23 12.19
CA LEU A 39 -9.80 -13.83 11.15
C LEU A 39 -9.27 -12.80 10.16
N SER A 40 -10.11 -11.83 9.76
CA SER A 40 -9.71 -10.78 8.83
C SER A 40 -10.59 -9.55 8.95
N TYR A 41 -10.08 -8.42 8.46
CA TYR A 41 -10.82 -7.19 8.27
C TYR A 41 -10.42 -6.52 6.95
N SER A 42 -11.31 -5.72 6.39
CA SER A 42 -11.00 -4.83 5.26
C SER A 42 -11.98 -3.67 5.22
N LEU A 43 -11.59 -2.55 4.62
CA LEU A 43 -12.54 -1.50 4.23
C LEU A 43 -13.20 -1.91 2.90
N ARG A 44 -14.53 -1.87 2.86
CA ARG A 44 -15.26 -2.00 1.59
C ARG A 44 -15.20 -0.68 0.82
N ASP A 45 -15.36 0.40 1.56
CA ASP A 45 -15.17 1.79 1.19
C ASP A 45 -14.75 2.53 2.47
N ASN A 46 -14.54 3.85 2.39
CA ASN A 46 -14.08 4.63 3.53
C ASN A 46 -15.12 4.81 4.64
N SER A 47 -16.32 4.27 4.51
CA SER A 47 -17.41 4.38 5.49
C SER A 47 -17.88 3.02 6.02
N ILE A 48 -17.41 1.90 5.47
CA ILE A 48 -17.84 0.54 5.86
C ILE A 48 -16.64 -0.37 6.06
N ILE A 49 -16.53 -0.93 7.27
CA ILE A 49 -15.58 -2.00 7.59
C ILE A 49 -16.24 -3.37 7.46
N ARG A 50 -15.55 -4.29 6.82
CA ARG A 50 -15.85 -5.71 6.79
C ARG A 50 -15.05 -6.44 7.86
N LEU A 51 -15.71 -7.25 8.68
CA LEU A 51 -15.09 -8.14 9.67
C LEU A 51 -15.46 -9.58 9.40
N VAL A 52 -14.53 -10.52 9.65
CA VAL A 52 -14.77 -11.97 9.54
C VAL A 52 -14.28 -12.66 10.79
N TYR A 53 -15.14 -13.45 11.42
CA TYR A 53 -14.85 -14.21 12.64
C TYR A 53 -14.78 -15.72 12.38
N SER A 54 -14.14 -16.45 13.31
CA SER A 54 -14.04 -17.92 13.29
C SER A 54 -15.37 -18.64 13.49
N GLU A 55 -16.34 -17.97 14.09
CA GLU A 55 -17.65 -18.50 14.48
C GLU A 55 -18.69 -17.39 14.58
N ASP A 56 -19.94 -17.77 14.86
CA ASP A 56 -21.03 -16.82 15.05
C ASP A 56 -20.84 -16.04 16.35
N VAL A 57 -20.72 -14.71 16.23
CA VAL A 57 -20.60 -13.80 17.36
C VAL A 57 -21.68 -12.74 17.32
N THR A 58 -21.95 -12.13 18.47
CA THR A 58 -22.67 -10.87 18.58
C THR A 58 -21.66 -9.75 18.85
N ILE A 59 -21.69 -8.69 18.04
CA ILE A 59 -20.93 -7.48 18.36
C ILE A 59 -21.65 -6.77 19.50
N ILE A 60 -20.97 -6.61 20.63
CA ILE A 60 -21.54 -6.00 21.85
C ILE A 60 -21.05 -4.57 22.09
N GLU A 61 -19.92 -4.20 21.48
CA GLU A 61 -19.38 -2.84 21.53
C GLU A 61 -18.57 -2.55 20.27
N MET A 62 -18.75 -1.37 19.69
CA MET A 62 -17.91 -0.89 18.60
C MET A 62 -17.72 0.63 18.65
N LYS A 63 -16.52 1.11 18.30
CA LYS A 63 -16.14 2.53 18.32
C LYS A 63 -15.15 2.85 17.21
N LEU A 64 -15.26 4.05 16.62
CA LEU A 64 -14.22 4.64 15.78
C LEU A 64 -13.55 5.78 16.56
N GLY A 65 -12.33 5.55 17.03
CA GLY A 65 -11.65 6.40 18.00
C GLY A 65 -12.51 6.53 19.26
N SER A 66 -12.96 7.75 19.55
CA SER A 66 -13.84 8.04 20.69
C SER A 66 -15.34 7.98 20.36
N ILE A 67 -15.72 7.73 19.11
CA ILE A 67 -17.11 7.78 18.64
C ILE A 67 -17.75 6.40 18.79
N PRO A 68 -18.76 6.22 19.67
CA PRO A 68 -19.48 4.96 19.77
C PRO A 68 -20.37 4.73 18.55
N LEU A 69 -20.37 3.50 18.06
CA LEU A 69 -21.22 3.07 16.96
C LEU A 69 -22.36 2.21 17.52
N VAL A 70 -23.55 2.31 16.92
CA VAL A 70 -24.77 1.67 17.43
C VAL A 70 -25.08 0.42 16.63
N GLY A 71 -25.35 -0.68 17.34
CA GLY A 71 -25.83 -1.93 16.76
C GLY A 71 -25.28 -3.13 17.52
N ASN A 72 -26.04 -4.22 17.54
CA ASN A 72 -25.60 -5.52 18.05
C ASN A 72 -25.86 -6.61 17.01
N PRO A 73 -25.24 -6.54 15.81
CA PRO A 73 -25.42 -7.57 14.80
C PRO A 73 -24.84 -8.91 15.26
N THR A 74 -25.42 -9.99 14.76
CA THR A 74 -24.97 -11.37 15.02
C THR A 74 -24.65 -12.08 13.72
N GLY A 75 -23.56 -12.85 13.70
CA GLY A 75 -23.14 -13.69 12.56
C GLY A 75 -21.61 -13.91 12.53
N THR A 76 -21.12 -14.43 11.41
CA THR A 76 -19.67 -14.64 11.17
C THR A 76 -19.02 -13.54 10.32
N VAL A 77 -19.81 -12.83 9.52
CA VAL A 77 -19.35 -11.78 8.60
C VAL A 77 -20.18 -10.53 8.80
N PHE A 78 -19.51 -9.40 9.01
CA PHE A 78 -20.15 -8.13 9.27
C PHE A 78 -19.75 -7.08 8.26
N LEU A 79 -20.69 -6.21 7.89
CA LEU A 79 -20.46 -4.95 7.18
C LEU A 79 -20.96 -3.83 8.08
N LEU A 80 -20.04 -3.19 8.80
CA LEU A 80 -20.37 -2.22 9.84
C LEU A 80 -20.11 -0.80 9.34
N PRO A 81 -21.08 0.11 9.40
CA PRO A 81 -20.86 1.51 9.08
C PRO A 81 -19.99 2.17 10.16
N LEU A 82 -19.02 2.97 9.74
CA LEU A 82 -18.08 3.68 10.60
C LEU A 82 -18.67 4.97 11.21
N GLY A 83 -19.91 5.33 10.84
CA GLY A 83 -20.60 6.55 11.30
C GLY A 83 -20.12 7.84 10.63
N ARG A 84 -18.99 7.78 9.91
CA ARG A 84 -18.49 8.81 9.00
C ARG A 84 -17.64 8.15 7.92
N THR A 85 -17.38 8.90 6.85
CA THR A 85 -16.36 8.53 5.86
C THR A 85 -14.98 8.94 6.38
N LEU A 86 -13.99 8.07 6.20
CA LEU A 86 -12.58 8.40 6.39
C LEU A 86 -12.08 9.18 5.18
N GLU A 87 -11.37 10.28 5.42
CA GLU A 87 -10.70 11.02 4.34
C GLU A 87 -9.53 10.19 3.77
N LYS A 88 -9.11 10.49 2.54
CA LYS A 88 -7.98 9.79 1.90
C LYS A 88 -6.72 9.94 2.75
N GLY A 89 -6.04 8.83 3.05
CA GLY A 89 -4.86 8.78 3.92
C GLY A 89 -5.14 8.99 5.41
N GLU A 90 -6.41 9.19 5.81
CA GLU A 90 -6.75 9.41 7.21
C GLU A 90 -6.60 8.11 8.02
N GLU A 91 -5.76 8.13 9.04
CA GLU A 91 -5.65 7.03 9.99
C GLU A 91 -6.74 7.12 11.07
N ALA A 92 -7.43 6.01 11.31
CA ALA A 92 -8.39 5.88 12.40
C ALA A 92 -8.23 4.54 13.11
N ILE A 93 -8.56 4.50 14.41
CA ILE A 93 -8.56 3.27 15.18
C ILE A 93 -9.99 2.80 15.40
N PHE A 94 -10.30 1.58 14.98
CA PHE A 94 -11.58 0.93 15.17
C PHE A 94 -11.48 -0.10 16.29
N TYR A 95 -12.31 0.06 17.32
CA TYR A 95 -12.43 -0.86 18.44
C TYR A 95 -13.67 -1.70 18.28
N VAL A 96 -13.56 -3.01 18.49
CA VAL A 96 -14.71 -3.92 18.50
C VAL A 96 -14.57 -4.94 19.61
N THR A 97 -15.67 -5.18 20.33
CA THR A 97 -15.82 -6.27 21.29
C THR A 97 -16.94 -7.18 20.77
N SER A 98 -16.65 -8.47 20.68
CA SER A 98 -17.57 -9.51 20.23
C SER A 98 -17.74 -10.59 21.31
N GLU A 99 -18.92 -11.19 21.38
CA GLU A 99 -19.28 -12.25 22.32
C GLU A 99 -19.89 -13.45 21.55
N ASP A 100 -19.46 -14.67 21.83
CA ASP A 100 -20.05 -15.88 21.26
C ASP A 100 -21.32 -16.32 22.02
N SER A 101 -21.93 -17.44 21.62
CA SER A 101 -23.10 -17.98 22.31
C SER A 101 -22.81 -18.57 23.70
N SER A 102 -21.55 -18.84 24.01
CA SER A 102 -21.06 -19.39 25.28
C SER A 102 -20.69 -18.29 26.30
N GLY A 103 -20.70 -17.02 25.88
CA GLY A 103 -20.30 -15.87 26.67
C GLY A 103 -18.80 -15.59 26.67
N ASN A 104 -18.02 -16.25 25.79
CA ASN A 104 -16.63 -15.91 25.60
C ASN A 104 -16.53 -14.62 24.79
N THR A 105 -15.64 -13.73 25.22
CA THR A 105 -15.50 -12.40 24.62
C THR A 105 -14.13 -12.20 24.00
N SER A 106 -14.10 -11.46 22.90
CA SER A 106 -12.88 -11.07 22.21
C SER A 106 -12.91 -9.58 21.92
N ARG A 107 -11.75 -8.93 22.04
CA ARG A 107 -11.60 -7.49 21.77
C ARG A 107 -10.48 -7.28 20.77
N SER A 108 -10.77 -6.52 19.73
CA SER A 108 -9.82 -6.17 18.68
C SER A 108 -9.69 -4.67 18.54
N THR A 109 -8.46 -4.24 18.25
CA THR A 109 -8.10 -2.87 17.90
C THR A 109 -7.53 -2.89 16.49
N ILE A 110 -8.20 -2.22 15.56
CA ILE A 110 -7.90 -2.27 14.14
C ILE A 110 -7.45 -0.88 13.69
N LYS A 111 -6.30 -0.79 13.01
CA LYS A 111 -5.90 0.45 12.33
C LYS A 111 -6.56 0.47 10.95
N LEU A 112 -7.32 1.52 10.68
CA LEU A 112 -7.94 1.81 9.40
C LEU A 112 -7.22 2.99 8.77
N VAL A 113 -7.08 2.97 7.45
CA VAL A 113 -6.57 4.09 6.67
C VAL A 113 -7.58 4.35 5.56
N GLY A 114 -8.08 5.58 5.45
CA GLY A 114 -8.99 5.94 4.37
C GLY A 114 -8.30 5.77 3.01
N ARG A 115 -8.95 5.06 2.10
CA ARG A 115 -8.42 4.71 0.78
C ARG A 115 -8.79 5.79 -0.24
N ASN A 116 -7.98 5.92 -1.27
CA ASN A 116 -8.39 6.68 -2.43
C ASN A 116 -9.33 5.82 -3.29
N MET A 117 -10.60 6.21 -3.37
CA MET A 117 -11.60 5.48 -4.17
C MET A 117 -11.73 6.03 -5.60
N GLU A 118 -10.97 7.08 -5.92
CA GLU A 118 -11.00 7.83 -7.17
C GLU A 118 -9.60 7.80 -7.80
N ILE A 119 -8.95 6.62 -7.78
CA ILE A 119 -7.63 6.43 -8.39
C ILE A 119 -7.81 6.52 -9.92
N PRO A 120 -7.24 7.54 -10.58
CA PRO A 120 -7.32 7.66 -12.03
C PRO A 120 -6.37 6.68 -12.71
N ASP A 121 -6.71 6.22 -13.91
CA ASP A 121 -5.75 5.51 -14.77
C ASP A 121 -4.57 6.44 -15.11
N ALA A 122 -3.36 5.91 -15.07
CA ALA A 122 -2.14 6.68 -15.20
C ALA A 122 -1.00 5.84 -15.78
N LEU A 123 -0.09 6.50 -16.51
CA LEU A 123 1.07 5.88 -17.16
C LEU A 123 2.35 6.64 -16.79
N ILE A 124 3.47 5.95 -16.75
CA ILE A 124 4.81 6.55 -16.77
C ILE A 124 5.02 7.15 -18.17
N ASN A 125 5.25 8.45 -18.22
CA ASN A 125 5.33 9.22 -19.46
C ASN A 125 6.76 9.57 -19.89
N GLU A 126 7.61 9.94 -18.94
CA GLU A 126 8.99 10.36 -19.22
C GLU A 126 9.90 10.03 -18.03
N VAL A 127 11.10 9.50 -18.27
CA VAL A 127 12.06 9.14 -17.22
C VAL A 127 13.48 9.58 -17.60
N SER A 128 14.11 10.30 -16.67
CA SER A 128 15.50 10.72 -16.72
C SER A 128 16.27 10.03 -15.58
N PRO A 129 16.97 8.90 -15.84
CA PRO A 129 17.69 8.14 -14.82
C PRO A 129 19.20 8.45 -14.74
N LYS A 130 19.70 9.39 -15.55
CA LYS A 130 21.12 9.78 -15.61
C LYS A 130 21.28 11.28 -15.34
N GLY A 131 20.57 11.76 -14.34
CA GLY A 131 20.54 13.17 -13.98
C GLY A 131 21.88 13.70 -13.50
N THR A 132 21.97 15.03 -13.46
CA THR A 132 23.07 15.80 -12.88
C THR A 132 22.51 16.82 -11.91
N GLU A 133 23.38 17.52 -11.18
CA GLU A 133 22.99 18.63 -10.29
C GLU A 133 22.12 19.69 -10.98
N THR A 134 22.31 19.91 -12.29
CA THR A 134 21.55 20.89 -13.08
C THR A 134 20.38 20.28 -13.88
N SER A 135 20.27 18.95 -13.91
CA SER A 135 19.24 18.21 -14.63
C SER A 135 18.95 16.91 -13.86
N PRO A 136 18.28 16.99 -12.71
CA PRO A 136 18.17 15.87 -11.78
C PRO A 136 17.35 14.71 -12.35
N ASP A 137 17.36 13.59 -11.62
CA ASP A 137 16.55 12.45 -11.96
C ASP A 137 15.08 12.80 -11.81
N ARG A 138 14.30 12.44 -12.83
CA ARG A 138 12.89 12.79 -12.92
C ARG A 138 12.08 11.65 -13.47
N ILE A 139 10.88 11.51 -12.94
CA ILE A 139 9.85 10.60 -13.42
C ILE A 139 8.60 11.42 -13.64
N GLU A 140 8.01 11.33 -14.82
CA GLU A 140 6.72 11.94 -15.12
C GLU A 140 5.63 10.87 -15.21
N ILE A 141 4.49 11.17 -14.61
CA ILE A 141 3.26 10.40 -14.74
C ILE A 141 2.27 11.21 -15.58
N LEU A 142 1.63 10.57 -16.55
CA LEU A 142 0.52 11.10 -17.33
C LEU A 142 -0.78 10.46 -16.84
N PHE A 143 -1.78 11.29 -16.52
CA PHE A 143 -3.10 10.81 -16.12
C PHE A 143 -4.01 10.67 -17.35
N LEU A 144 -4.71 9.55 -17.46
CA LEU A 144 -5.64 9.27 -18.57
C LEU A 144 -7.09 9.61 -18.21
N GLU A 145 -7.40 9.61 -16.92
CA GLU A 145 -8.73 9.86 -16.38
C GLU A 145 -8.71 10.96 -15.30
N GLU A 146 -9.90 11.49 -15.00
CA GLU A 146 -10.07 12.40 -13.87
C GLU A 146 -10.10 11.62 -12.55
N GLY A 147 -9.42 12.13 -11.53
CA GLY A 147 -9.39 11.50 -10.22
C GLY A 147 -8.44 12.20 -9.25
N SER A 148 -8.04 11.48 -8.21
CA SER A 148 -7.04 11.95 -7.24
C SER A 148 -5.80 11.08 -7.32
N ALA A 149 -4.63 11.71 -7.34
CA ALA A 149 -3.35 11.02 -7.28
C ALA A 149 -3.00 10.52 -5.85
N ALA A 150 -3.83 10.82 -4.85
CA ALA A 150 -3.54 10.52 -3.45
C ALA A 150 -3.20 9.03 -3.25
N GLY A 151 -2.04 8.77 -2.67
CA GLY A 151 -1.64 7.42 -2.28
C GLY A 151 -1.04 6.58 -3.41
N LEU A 152 -1.06 7.04 -4.67
CA LEU A 152 -0.29 6.41 -5.74
C LEU A 152 1.18 6.34 -5.35
N VAL A 153 1.84 5.24 -5.69
CA VAL A 153 3.23 4.99 -5.29
C VAL A 153 4.11 4.82 -6.50
N VAL A 154 5.20 5.58 -6.57
CA VAL A 154 6.27 5.40 -7.55
C VAL A 154 7.51 4.86 -6.87
N THR A 155 8.15 3.86 -7.47
CA THR A 155 9.37 3.25 -6.94
C THR A 155 10.30 2.74 -8.04
N ASP A 156 11.57 2.52 -7.72
CA ASP A 156 12.63 2.05 -8.63
C ASP A 156 12.84 0.51 -8.59
N ALA A 157 12.06 -0.19 -7.76
CA ALA A 157 12.07 -1.65 -7.62
C ALA A 157 10.69 -2.14 -7.13
N LEU A 158 10.54 -3.45 -6.87
CA LEU A 158 9.36 -3.92 -6.14
C LEU A 158 9.26 -3.23 -4.78
N ILE A 159 8.03 -2.92 -4.32
CA ILE A 159 7.81 -2.17 -3.06
C ILE A 159 8.54 -2.81 -1.88
N GLU A 160 8.62 -4.14 -1.81
CA GLU A 160 9.35 -4.88 -0.77
C GLU A 160 10.88 -4.78 -0.86
N ASP A 161 11.43 -4.50 -2.05
CA ASP A 161 12.86 -4.41 -2.35
C ASP A 161 13.35 -2.96 -2.53
N ALA A 162 12.39 -2.02 -2.57
CA ALA A 162 12.59 -0.60 -2.78
C ALA A 162 13.36 0.03 -1.62
N GLU A 163 14.42 0.75 -1.96
CA GLU A 163 15.12 1.58 -0.96
C GLU A 163 14.41 2.91 -0.76
N HIS A 164 13.70 3.36 -1.80
CA HIS A 164 12.93 4.59 -1.80
C HIS A 164 11.64 4.39 -2.60
N TYR A 165 10.59 5.06 -2.16
CA TYR A 165 9.35 5.19 -2.91
C TYR A 165 8.72 6.55 -2.60
N VAL A 166 7.97 7.06 -3.56
CA VAL A 166 7.27 8.34 -3.46
C VAL A 166 5.78 8.06 -3.40
N ILE A 167 5.13 8.45 -2.31
CA ILE A 167 3.67 8.44 -2.19
C ILE A 167 3.16 9.80 -2.64
N LEU A 168 2.33 9.82 -3.69
CA LEU A 168 1.81 11.06 -4.23
C LEU A 168 0.79 11.71 -3.27
N PRO A 169 0.84 13.05 -3.15
CA PRO A 169 -0.11 13.79 -2.33
C PRO A 169 -1.51 13.83 -2.97
N ASP A 170 -2.49 14.33 -2.21
CA ASP A 170 -3.86 14.53 -2.73
C ASP A 170 -3.92 15.70 -3.71
N ILE A 171 -3.64 15.37 -4.98
CA ILE A 171 -3.78 16.25 -6.13
C ILE A 171 -4.95 15.73 -6.96
N HIS A 172 -5.93 16.59 -7.19
CA HIS A 172 -7.00 16.31 -8.15
C HIS A 172 -6.46 16.56 -9.56
N VAL A 173 -6.49 15.53 -10.39
CA VAL A 173 -5.95 15.53 -11.76
C VAL A 173 -7.07 15.34 -12.76
N LYS A 174 -6.89 15.91 -13.95
CA LYS A 174 -7.75 15.72 -15.12
C LYS A 174 -7.04 14.83 -16.15
N PRO A 175 -7.78 14.31 -17.15
CA PRO A 175 -7.16 13.67 -18.29
C PRO A 175 -6.10 14.57 -18.91
N TYR A 176 -4.94 13.99 -19.14
CA TYR A 176 -3.71 14.58 -19.68
C TYR A 176 -2.96 15.55 -18.77
N ASP A 177 -3.38 15.73 -17.51
CA ASP A 177 -2.49 16.36 -16.52
C ASP A 177 -1.27 15.47 -16.28
N THR A 178 -0.16 16.07 -15.85
CA THR A 178 1.05 15.33 -15.49
C THR A 178 1.53 15.67 -14.08
N ILE A 179 2.17 14.69 -13.43
CA ILE A 179 2.96 14.92 -12.21
C ILE A 179 4.42 14.59 -12.54
N VAL A 180 5.30 15.57 -12.37
CA VAL A 180 6.76 15.42 -12.45
C VAL A 180 7.32 15.26 -11.05
N ILE A 181 7.89 14.09 -10.80
CA ILE A 181 8.59 13.75 -9.56
C ILE A 181 10.07 14.05 -9.75
N TYR A 182 10.60 14.98 -8.95
CA TYR A 182 12.04 15.21 -8.82
C TYR A 182 12.60 14.18 -7.83
N TRP A 183 13.22 13.11 -8.35
CA TRP A 183 13.50 11.92 -7.58
C TRP A 183 14.53 12.16 -6.46
N ASP A 184 15.67 12.75 -6.82
CA ASP A 184 16.86 12.92 -5.97
C ASP A 184 17.17 14.39 -5.65
N SER A 185 16.22 15.30 -5.89
CA SER A 185 16.41 16.73 -5.68
C SER A 185 15.14 17.44 -5.24
N THR A 186 15.32 18.62 -4.63
CA THR A 186 14.24 19.54 -4.30
C THR A 186 14.06 20.51 -5.47
N PRO A 187 12.86 20.63 -6.05
CA PRO A 187 12.60 21.58 -7.13
C PRO A 187 12.63 23.03 -6.61
N ASP A 188 13.18 23.95 -7.40
CA ASP A 188 13.29 25.37 -7.03
C ASP A 188 11.93 26.09 -6.98
N SER A 189 10.91 25.56 -7.64
CA SER A 189 9.54 26.08 -7.61
C SER A 189 8.51 24.96 -7.65
N PHE A 190 7.53 25.05 -6.77
CA PHE A 190 6.30 24.26 -6.82
C PHE A 190 5.28 25.08 -7.63
N ASP A 191 4.58 24.41 -8.55
CA ASP A 191 3.57 24.93 -9.49
C ASP A 191 4.10 25.30 -10.90
N MET A 192 3.86 24.43 -11.89
CA MET A 192 3.83 24.80 -13.30
C MET A 192 2.42 24.65 -13.86
N ILE A 193 1.60 25.69 -13.73
CA ILE A 193 0.36 25.81 -14.49
C ILE A 193 0.73 26.28 -15.89
N PHE A 194 0.47 25.47 -16.92
CA PHE A 194 0.67 25.87 -18.29
C PHE A 194 -0.58 26.60 -18.82
N ASP A 195 -0.36 27.68 -19.56
CA ASP A 195 -1.41 28.59 -20.08
C ASP A 195 -2.28 27.96 -21.19
N ASN A 196 -2.08 26.66 -21.47
CA ASN A 196 -2.73 25.88 -22.53
C ASN A 196 -3.82 24.92 -22.03
N GLY A 197 -4.16 24.96 -20.74
CA GLY A 197 -5.24 24.15 -20.15
C GLY A 197 -4.80 22.78 -19.60
N PHE A 198 -3.50 22.50 -19.59
CA PHE A 198 -2.88 21.34 -18.94
C PHE A 198 -2.22 21.80 -17.63
N CYS A 199 -2.36 21.01 -16.57
CA CYS A 199 -1.65 21.25 -15.31
C CYS A 199 -0.46 20.30 -15.17
N GLY A 200 0.75 20.86 -15.08
CA GLY A 200 1.95 20.12 -14.69
C GLY A 200 2.19 20.33 -13.19
N TYR A 201 2.06 19.27 -12.41
CA TYR A 201 2.34 19.30 -10.98
C TYR A 201 3.77 18.87 -10.72
N ILE A 202 4.41 19.48 -9.73
CA ILE A 202 5.76 19.14 -9.32
C ILE A 202 5.71 18.54 -7.92
N VAL A 203 6.31 17.36 -7.76
CA VAL A 203 6.43 16.64 -6.48
C VAL A 203 7.90 16.40 -6.18
N GLU A 204 8.31 16.69 -4.95
CA GLU A 204 9.62 16.31 -4.45
C GLU A 204 9.61 14.82 -4.07
N GLY A 205 10.52 14.04 -4.66
CA GLY A 205 10.69 12.63 -4.36
C GLY A 205 11.47 12.40 -3.07
N GLY A 206 12.46 13.23 -2.78
CA GLY A 206 13.20 13.20 -1.51
C GLY A 206 14.14 12.01 -1.34
N SER A 207 14.53 11.35 -2.44
CA SER A 207 15.51 10.26 -2.39
C SER A 207 16.91 10.80 -2.13
N ASP A 208 17.72 10.08 -1.35
CA ASP A 208 19.16 10.34 -1.20
C ASP A 208 20.00 9.62 -2.27
N LYS A 209 19.33 8.92 -3.21
CA LYS A 209 19.93 8.12 -4.27
C LYS A 209 19.32 8.47 -5.62
N THR A 210 20.16 8.45 -6.63
CA THR A 210 19.74 8.52 -8.04
C THR A 210 19.07 7.22 -8.45
N LEU A 211 18.23 7.30 -9.47
CA LEU A 211 17.83 6.14 -10.27
C LEU A 211 19.07 5.45 -10.85
N SER A 212 18.93 4.16 -11.17
CA SER A 212 20.01 3.42 -11.81
C SER A 212 20.17 3.89 -13.24
N GLY A 213 21.25 4.57 -13.59
CA GLY A 213 21.45 5.05 -14.97
C GLY A 213 21.66 3.96 -16.03
N ILE A 214 22.01 2.73 -15.64
CA ILE A 214 22.42 1.67 -16.59
C ILE A 214 21.29 0.66 -16.78
N ASN A 215 20.94 -0.07 -15.72
CA ASN A 215 19.87 -1.06 -15.75
C ASN A 215 18.94 -0.78 -14.58
N GLY A 216 17.67 -0.50 -14.86
CA GLY A 216 16.72 -0.06 -13.86
C GLY A 216 15.28 -0.34 -14.27
N ALA A 217 14.40 -0.13 -13.31
CA ALA A 217 12.96 -0.17 -13.52
C ALA A 217 12.34 1.03 -12.80
N VAL A 218 11.16 1.45 -13.25
CA VAL A 218 10.29 2.35 -12.51
C VAL A 218 8.91 1.73 -12.51
N LEU A 219 8.26 1.70 -11.35
CA LEU A 219 6.98 1.05 -11.13
C LEU A 219 6.00 2.08 -10.57
N LEU A 220 4.77 2.06 -11.09
CA LEU A 220 3.65 2.88 -10.61
C LEU A 220 2.58 1.95 -10.02
N TYR A 221 2.26 2.11 -8.75
CA TYR A 221 1.24 1.35 -8.04
C TYR A 221 0.06 2.23 -7.65
N SER A 222 -1.12 1.60 -7.63
CA SER A 222 -2.38 2.23 -7.18
C SER A 222 -2.36 2.68 -5.71
N GLU A 223 -1.66 1.93 -4.86
CA GLU A 223 -1.37 2.24 -3.45
C GLU A 223 -0.22 1.36 -2.97
N ILE A 224 0.31 1.57 -1.75
CA ILE A 224 1.47 0.81 -1.23
C ILE A 224 1.25 -0.71 -1.19
N ASP A 225 0.01 -1.14 -0.96
CA ASP A 225 -0.40 -2.55 -0.98
C ASP A 225 -1.31 -2.85 -2.19
N GLY A 226 -1.27 -1.98 -3.20
CA GLY A 226 -2.14 -1.98 -4.37
C GLY A 226 -1.64 -2.88 -5.49
N TYR A 227 -2.35 -2.85 -6.62
CA TYR A 227 -1.89 -3.45 -7.86
C TYR A 227 -0.96 -2.50 -8.61
N LEU A 228 -0.03 -3.07 -9.38
CA LEU A 228 0.83 -2.36 -10.32
C LEU A 228 -0.02 -1.84 -11.48
N MET A 229 0.08 -0.55 -11.77
CA MET A 229 -0.68 0.14 -12.81
C MET A 229 0.10 0.29 -14.11
N ASP A 230 1.39 0.62 -14.01
CA ASP A 230 2.30 0.75 -15.17
C ASP A 230 3.74 0.54 -14.70
N GLY A 231 4.64 0.25 -15.63
CA GLY A 231 6.03 0.03 -15.37
C GLY A 231 6.90 0.28 -16.59
N ILE A 232 8.14 0.72 -16.37
CA ILE A 232 9.16 0.72 -17.41
C ILE A 232 10.38 -0.06 -16.95
N ILE A 233 11.01 -0.76 -17.89
CA ILE A 233 12.26 -1.47 -17.67
C ILE A 233 13.25 -1.01 -18.73
N TYR A 234 14.46 -0.66 -18.32
CA TYR A 234 15.52 -0.25 -19.23
C TYR A 234 16.85 -0.89 -18.86
N THR A 235 17.65 -1.18 -19.88
CA THR A 235 18.94 -1.86 -19.75
C THR A 235 19.89 -1.42 -20.87
N THR A 236 21.18 -1.49 -20.60
CA THR A 236 22.18 -1.35 -21.66
C THR A 236 22.27 -2.59 -22.55
N GLY A 237 21.75 -3.74 -22.07
CA GLY A 237 21.89 -5.03 -22.73
C GLY A 237 23.32 -5.61 -22.70
N GLU A 238 24.26 -4.92 -22.06
CA GLU A 238 25.66 -5.33 -21.98
C GLU A 238 25.94 -6.28 -20.80
N SER A 239 25.00 -6.43 -19.88
CA SER A 239 25.19 -7.28 -18.71
C SER A 239 24.89 -8.74 -19.01
N GLU A 240 25.77 -9.66 -18.58
CA GLU A 240 25.47 -11.10 -18.55
C GLU A 240 24.84 -11.55 -17.22
N LEU A 241 24.73 -10.65 -16.24
CA LEU A 241 24.19 -10.94 -14.90
C LEU A 241 22.67 -10.80 -14.90
N CYS A 242 22.00 -11.62 -14.06
CA CYS A 242 20.56 -11.50 -13.80
C CYS A 242 19.74 -11.43 -15.09
N GLY A 243 20.02 -12.35 -16.04
CA GLY A 243 19.29 -12.42 -17.31
C GLY A 243 19.45 -11.21 -18.24
N GLY A 244 20.43 -10.33 -18.01
CA GLY A 244 20.58 -9.08 -18.78
C GLY A 244 20.16 -7.82 -18.03
N TYR A 245 19.58 -7.95 -16.83
CA TYR A 245 19.11 -6.83 -16.00
C TYR A 245 20.18 -6.30 -15.04
N GLY A 246 21.34 -6.96 -14.96
CA GLY A 246 22.52 -6.51 -14.22
C GLY A 246 22.44 -6.62 -12.70
N ASN A 247 21.26 -6.54 -12.10
CA ASN A 247 21.05 -6.80 -10.67
C ASN A 247 19.71 -7.49 -10.41
N THR A 248 19.60 -8.13 -9.24
CA THR A 248 18.42 -8.91 -8.84
C THR A 248 17.17 -8.07 -8.64
N LYS A 249 17.27 -6.80 -8.21
CA LYS A 249 16.09 -5.94 -8.02
C LYS A 249 15.42 -5.64 -9.34
N THR A 250 16.19 -5.28 -10.36
CA THR A 250 15.70 -5.00 -11.72
C THR A 250 15.16 -6.27 -12.38
N GLU A 251 15.83 -7.41 -12.22
CA GLU A 251 15.32 -8.71 -12.70
C GLU A 251 13.99 -9.10 -12.04
N ASN A 252 13.88 -8.95 -10.72
CA ASN A 252 12.64 -9.22 -9.98
C ASN A 252 11.50 -8.30 -10.44
N ALA A 253 11.76 -7.00 -10.60
CA ALA A 253 10.79 -6.04 -11.12
C ALA A 253 10.33 -6.45 -12.53
N ALA A 254 11.27 -6.79 -13.41
CA ALA A 254 10.96 -7.23 -14.77
C ALA A 254 10.07 -8.48 -14.80
N ILE A 255 10.43 -9.51 -14.03
CA ILE A 255 9.66 -10.75 -13.92
C ILE A 255 8.26 -10.46 -13.36
N TYR A 256 8.15 -9.57 -12.37
CA TYR A 256 6.88 -9.20 -11.77
C TYR A 256 5.97 -8.50 -12.78
N MET A 257 6.47 -7.48 -13.50
CA MET A 257 5.71 -6.75 -14.52
C MET A 257 5.21 -7.69 -15.63
N MET A 258 6.08 -8.59 -16.12
CA MET A 258 5.68 -9.59 -17.11
C MET A 258 4.60 -10.55 -16.59
N ARG A 259 4.65 -10.88 -15.29
CA ARG A 259 3.65 -11.76 -14.65
C ARG A 259 2.31 -11.06 -14.46
N THR A 260 2.30 -9.77 -14.17
CA THR A 260 1.07 -8.99 -14.00
C THR A 260 0.47 -8.53 -15.33
N GLY A 261 1.27 -8.55 -16.41
CA GLY A 261 0.85 -8.10 -17.74
C GLY A 261 1.15 -6.64 -18.02
N GLU A 262 1.85 -5.95 -17.10
CA GLU A 262 2.24 -4.54 -17.23
C GLU A 262 3.57 -4.35 -17.98
N TRP A 263 4.16 -5.44 -18.49
CA TRP A 263 5.24 -5.38 -19.45
C TRP A 263 5.28 -6.64 -20.34
N GLU A 264 5.52 -6.47 -21.62
CA GLU A 264 5.71 -7.52 -22.60
C GLU A 264 6.97 -7.25 -23.44
N GLY A 265 7.79 -8.30 -23.60
CA GLY A 265 8.97 -8.26 -24.45
C GLY A 265 10.21 -7.63 -23.79
N ASP A 266 11.07 -7.07 -24.64
CA ASP A 266 12.40 -6.62 -24.26
C ASP A 266 12.35 -5.26 -23.54
N ALA A 267 13.32 -5.05 -22.64
CA ALA A 267 13.53 -3.76 -21.98
C ALA A 267 14.02 -2.68 -22.96
N ILE A 268 13.76 -1.42 -22.62
CA ILE A 268 14.21 -0.25 -23.38
C ILE A 268 15.73 -0.16 -23.34
N SER A 269 16.37 0.16 -24.46
CA SER A 269 17.82 0.39 -24.48
C SER A 269 18.16 1.72 -23.79
N SER A 270 19.01 1.67 -22.75
CA SER A 270 19.49 2.84 -22.02
C SER A 270 20.87 3.34 -22.48
N LEU A 271 21.40 2.79 -23.57
CA LEU A 271 22.73 3.14 -24.10
C LEU A 271 22.83 4.63 -24.43
N ASP A 272 21.83 5.16 -25.12
CA ASP A 272 21.79 6.54 -25.59
C ASP A 272 21.18 7.54 -24.60
N VAL A 273 20.68 7.04 -23.46
CA VAL A 273 20.19 7.89 -22.37
C VAL A 273 21.36 8.68 -21.80
N THR A 274 21.14 9.97 -21.53
CA THR A 274 22.10 10.88 -20.89
C THR A 274 21.34 11.87 -20.02
N ALA A 275 22.04 12.80 -19.35
CA ALA A 275 21.39 13.86 -18.58
C ALA A 275 20.48 14.79 -19.42
N SER A 276 20.69 14.81 -20.75
CA SER A 276 19.91 15.61 -21.70
C SER A 276 19.15 14.77 -22.72
N ARG A 277 19.20 13.43 -22.65
CA ARG A 277 18.45 12.51 -23.52
C ARG A 277 17.72 11.53 -22.64
N VAL A 278 16.41 11.54 -22.67
CA VAL A 278 15.59 10.84 -21.69
C VAL A 278 14.70 9.81 -22.38
N ILE A 279 14.14 8.89 -21.60
CA ILE A 279 13.19 7.90 -22.10
C ILE A 279 11.82 8.56 -22.08
N ALA A 280 11.17 8.73 -23.24
CA ALA A 280 9.86 9.36 -23.36
C ALA A 280 8.88 8.43 -24.07
N ARG A 281 7.63 8.43 -23.61
CA ARG A 281 6.52 7.70 -24.23
C ARG A 281 6.10 8.37 -25.54
N PHE A 282 5.74 7.60 -26.56
CA PHE A 282 5.27 8.15 -27.84
C PHE A 282 4.01 9.01 -27.65
N PRO A 283 4.00 10.27 -28.14
CA PRO A 283 2.84 11.14 -27.97
C PRO A 283 1.64 10.63 -28.77
N GLY A 284 0.53 10.40 -28.07
CA GLY A 284 -0.71 9.89 -28.67
C GLY A 284 -0.64 8.42 -29.12
N GLY A 285 0.39 7.68 -28.70
CA GLY A 285 0.49 6.24 -28.91
C GLY A 285 -0.57 5.47 -28.12
N VAL A 286 -0.88 4.25 -28.57
CA VAL A 286 -1.64 3.27 -27.76
C VAL A 286 -0.61 2.56 -26.89
N ASP A 287 -0.87 2.47 -25.60
CA ASP A 287 -0.03 1.70 -24.69
C ASP A 287 -0.12 0.20 -25.02
N THR A 288 1.03 -0.40 -25.29
CA THR A 288 1.16 -1.83 -25.60
C THR A 288 1.91 -2.59 -24.52
N ASN A 289 2.27 -1.91 -23.42
CA ASN A 289 3.13 -2.43 -22.36
C ASN A 289 4.47 -2.93 -22.89
N THR A 290 5.04 -2.32 -23.93
CA THR A 290 6.30 -2.78 -24.55
C THR A 290 7.31 -1.66 -24.66
N SER A 291 8.57 -2.00 -24.93
CA SER A 291 9.59 -1.00 -25.26
C SER A 291 9.28 -0.17 -26.51
N THR A 292 8.34 -0.60 -27.36
CA THR A 292 7.93 0.16 -28.55
C THR A 292 7.04 1.36 -28.23
N ASP A 293 6.55 1.46 -27.00
CA ASP A 293 5.79 2.62 -26.52
C ASP A 293 6.70 3.79 -26.17
N PHE A 294 8.02 3.60 -26.20
CA PHE A 294 9.01 4.58 -25.78
C PHE A 294 10.06 4.86 -26.86
N PHE A 295 10.66 6.05 -26.78
CA PHE A 295 11.81 6.46 -27.57
C PHE A 295 12.80 7.25 -26.70
N ILE A 296 14.04 7.36 -27.16
CA ILE A 296 15.03 8.24 -26.54
C ILE A 296 14.94 9.61 -27.20
N THR A 297 14.72 10.66 -26.42
CA THR A 297 14.64 12.03 -26.92
C THR A 297 15.99 12.49 -27.48
N ASP A 298 15.99 13.41 -28.43
CA ASP A 298 17.19 14.15 -28.77
C ASP A 298 17.64 15.04 -27.60
N THR A 299 18.85 15.57 -27.73
CA THR A 299 19.58 16.35 -26.74
C THR A 299 18.81 17.61 -26.37
N SER A 300 18.40 17.70 -25.10
CA SER A 300 17.65 18.81 -24.52
C SER A 300 16.22 18.96 -25.04
N GLU A 301 15.66 17.90 -25.61
CA GLU A 301 14.27 17.85 -26.09
C GLU A 301 13.35 17.09 -25.11
N SER A 302 13.69 17.07 -23.81
CA SER A 302 12.81 16.56 -22.76
C SER A 302 11.60 17.46 -22.57
N THR A 303 10.47 16.87 -22.21
CA THR A 303 9.16 17.53 -22.20
C THR A 303 8.48 17.51 -20.84
N PHE A 304 9.15 17.11 -19.77
CA PHE A 304 8.64 17.17 -18.39
C PHE A 304 7.74 18.39 -18.10
N GLY A 305 6.50 18.11 -17.69
CA GLY A 305 5.42 19.05 -17.41
C GLY A 305 4.56 19.38 -18.62
N MET A 306 4.97 19.00 -19.83
CA MET A 306 4.33 19.35 -21.10
C MET A 306 3.95 18.09 -21.87
N ASN A 307 3.16 18.26 -22.93
CA ASN A 307 2.89 17.16 -23.85
C ASN A 307 4.19 16.72 -24.55
N ASN A 308 4.43 15.41 -24.58
CA ASN A 308 5.56 14.85 -25.32
C ASN A 308 5.55 15.29 -26.78
N VAL A 309 6.74 15.56 -27.30
CA VAL A 309 6.98 15.83 -28.73
C VAL A 309 7.93 14.76 -29.25
N TYR A 310 7.57 14.16 -30.39
CA TYR A 310 8.41 13.12 -30.98
C TYR A 310 9.60 13.75 -31.72
N ILE A 311 10.72 13.87 -31.02
CA ILE A 311 12.03 14.26 -31.55
C ILE A 311 13.03 13.20 -31.09
N PRO A 312 13.17 12.08 -31.84
CA PRO A 312 14.03 10.98 -31.43
C PRO A 312 15.51 11.32 -31.66
N TYR A 313 16.37 10.77 -30.83
CA TYR A 313 17.80 10.74 -31.10
C TYR A 313 18.09 9.83 -32.31
N GLU A 314 18.74 10.36 -33.35
CA GLU A 314 19.01 9.62 -34.61
C GLU A 314 20.40 8.96 -34.67
N GLY A 315 21.21 9.07 -33.61
CA GLY A 315 22.61 8.59 -33.62
C GLY A 315 23.56 9.57 -34.32
N ASP A 316 24.82 9.59 -33.87
CA ASP A 316 25.94 10.25 -34.56
C ASP A 316 26.66 9.29 -35.52
#